data_AF-A0A354GPK8-F1
#
_entry.id   AF-A0A354GPK8-F1
#
_cell.length_a   1.000
_cell.length_b   1.000
_cell.length_c   1.000
_cell.angle_alpha   90.00
_cell.angle_beta   90.00
_cell.angle_gamma   90.00
#
_symmetry.space_group_name_H-M   'P 1'
#
loop_
_entity.id
_entity.type
_entity.pdbx_description
1 polymer ?
#
loop_
_entity_poly.entity_id
_entity_poly.type
_entity_poly.pdbx_seq_one_letter_code
_entity_poly.pdbx_strand_id
1 'polypeptide(L)'
;MPAISKSEAAEKLARAVEAASSEDLADIYTELFPEKVLPQSSEAILSVEITSYIRAKIEPEEIVDLWHVVFPANRNVCYDEEEGVVRYNQEEPWYAER
;
A
#
# COMPACT_ATOMS: atom_id res chain seq x y z
N MET A 1 -15.59 -9.96 5.25
CA MET A 1 -14.33 -9.22 5.07
C MET A 1 -13.88 -9.41 3.64
N PRO A 2 -13.69 -8.32 2.88
CA PRO A 2 -13.02 -8.42 1.59
C PRO A 2 -11.66 -9.08 1.78
N ALA A 3 -11.41 -10.12 0.98
CA ALA A 3 -10.10 -10.74 0.84
C ALA A 3 -9.75 -10.62 -0.64
N ILE A 4 -8.56 -10.09 -0.92
CA ILE A 4 -8.05 -9.93 -2.27
C ILE A 4 -6.67 -10.54 -2.36
N SER A 5 -6.31 -11.06 -3.53
CA SER A 5 -4.95 -11.58 -3.76
C SER A 5 -3.89 -10.47 -3.59
N LYS A 6 -2.64 -10.87 -3.35
CA LYS A 6 -1.48 -9.96 -3.36
C LYS A 6 -1.43 -9.10 -4.64
N SER A 7 -1.70 -9.71 -5.80
CA SER A 7 -1.74 -9.00 -7.09
C SER A 7 -2.86 -7.97 -7.20
N GLU A 8 -4.06 -8.28 -6.69
CA GLU A 8 -5.18 -7.34 -6.69
C GLU A 8 -4.93 -6.18 -5.71
N ALA A 9 -4.31 -6.46 -4.57
CA ALA A 9 -3.89 -5.43 -3.62
C ALA A 9 -2.83 -4.50 -4.24
N ALA A 10 -1.81 -5.07 -4.90
CA ALA A 10 -0.78 -4.31 -5.60
C ALA A 10 -1.38 -3.44 -6.70
N GLU A 11 -2.29 -3.96 -7.54
CA GLU A 11 -2.93 -3.15 -8.58
C GLU A 11 -3.81 -2.06 -7.97
N LYS A 12 -4.52 -2.33 -6.87
CA LYS A 12 -5.33 -1.33 -6.17
C LYS A 12 -4.46 -0.19 -5.62
N LEU A 13 -3.32 -0.50 -5.01
CA LEU A 13 -2.35 0.48 -4.53
C LEU A 13 -1.76 1.28 -5.70
N ALA A 14 -1.33 0.62 -6.77
CA ALA A 14 -0.79 1.28 -7.95
C ALA A 14 -1.79 2.27 -8.57
N ARG A 15 -3.07 1.90 -8.67
CA ARG A 15 -4.13 2.81 -9.15
C ARG A 15 -4.32 4.04 -8.28
N ALA A 16 -4.20 3.88 -6.96
CA ALA A 16 -4.32 5.00 -6.05
C ALA A 16 -3.10 5.93 -6.17
N VAL A 17 -1.89 5.39 -6.34
CA VAL A 17 -0.67 6.17 -6.62
C VAL A 17 -0.76 6.93 -7.95
N GLU A 18 -1.32 6.32 -9.00
CA GLU A 18 -1.55 7.00 -10.29
C GLU A 18 -2.46 8.23 -10.17
N ALA A 19 -3.32 8.26 -9.14
CA ALA A 19 -4.27 9.35 -8.88
C ALA A 19 -3.85 10.26 -7.72
N ALA A 20 -2.69 10.01 -7.09
CA ALA A 20 -2.23 10.71 -5.90
C ALA A 20 -1.74 12.13 -6.24
N SER A 21 -1.83 13.04 -5.27
CA SER A 21 -1.25 14.37 -5.39
C SER A 21 0.28 14.33 -5.23
N SER A 22 0.96 15.42 -5.58
CA SER A 22 2.41 15.54 -5.45
C SER A 22 2.91 15.36 -4.01
N GLU A 23 2.14 15.86 -3.04
CA GLU A 23 2.43 15.73 -1.61
C GLU A 23 2.27 14.27 -1.18
N ASP A 24 1.14 13.64 -1.53
CA ASP A 24 0.91 12.21 -1.23
C ASP A 24 1.96 11.32 -1.89
N LEU A 25 2.40 11.63 -3.12
CA LEU A 25 3.44 10.88 -3.82
C LEU A 25 4.79 10.93 -3.08
N ALA A 26 5.12 12.04 -2.44
CA ALA A 26 6.33 12.18 -1.65
C ALA A 26 6.26 11.34 -0.36
N ASP A 27 5.11 11.34 0.30
CA ASP A 27 4.86 10.53 1.50
C ASP A 27 4.90 9.04 1.17
N ILE A 28 4.21 8.63 0.10
CA ILE A 28 4.21 7.25 -0.41
C ILE A 28 5.62 6.80 -0.79
N TYR A 29 6.41 7.66 -1.43
CA TYR A 29 7.80 7.34 -1.77
C TYR A 29 8.65 7.12 -0.52
N THR A 30 8.48 7.97 0.49
CA THR A 30 9.24 7.90 1.75
C THR A 30 8.90 6.63 2.53
N GLU A 31 7.63 6.21 2.50
CA GLU A 31 7.18 4.96 3.11
C GLU A 31 7.81 3.73 2.43
N LEU A 32 7.78 3.67 1.09
CA LEU A 32 8.33 2.54 0.34
C LEU A 32 9.86 2.50 0.30
N PHE A 33 10.51 3.65 0.45
CA PHE A 33 11.95 3.80 0.29
C PHE A 33 12.57 4.65 1.40
N PRO A 34 12.47 4.24 2.67
CA PRO A 34 12.91 5.07 3.82
C PRO A 34 14.40 5.41 3.78
N GLU A 35 15.21 4.57 3.15
CA GLU A 35 16.67 4.75 3.01
C GLU A 35 17.05 5.63 1.80
N LYS A 36 16.08 6.04 0.98
CA LYS A 36 16.33 6.86 -0.21
C LYS A 36 15.95 8.31 0.02
N VAL A 37 16.72 9.21 -0.59
CA VAL A 37 16.36 10.62 -0.68
C VAL A 37 15.31 10.79 -1.76
N LEU A 38 14.24 11.54 -1.44
CA LEU A 38 13.20 11.89 -2.41
C LEU A 38 13.84 12.56 -3.65
N PRO A 39 13.68 11.98 -4.85
CA PRO A 39 14.33 12.50 -6.04
C PRO A 39 13.70 13.84 -6.47
N GLN A 40 14.51 14.73 -7.03
CA GLN A 40 14.09 16.04 -7.56
C GLN A 40 13.42 15.92 -8.95
N SER A 41 12.70 14.83 -9.19
CA SER A 41 12.02 14.51 -10.45
C SER A 41 10.63 15.11 -10.51
N SER A 42 10.05 15.15 -11.72
CA SER A 42 8.64 15.51 -11.87
C SER A 42 7.72 14.44 -11.27
N GLU A 43 6.52 14.85 -10.88
CA GLU A 43 5.47 13.99 -10.32
C GLU A 43 5.17 12.77 -11.21
N ALA A 44 5.12 12.96 -12.53
CA ALA A 44 4.86 11.89 -13.48
C ALA A 44 5.95 10.80 -13.44
N ILE A 45 7.22 11.19 -13.28
CA ILE A 45 8.33 10.22 -13.17
C ILE A 45 8.23 9.49 -11.83
N LEU A 46 7.95 10.22 -10.74
CA LEU A 46 7.83 9.65 -9.41
C LEU A 46 6.68 8.63 -9.33
N SER A 47 5.52 8.97 -9.88
CA SER A 47 4.36 8.07 -9.97
C SER A 47 4.68 6.81 -10.78
N VAL A 48 5.39 6.92 -11.91
CA VAL A 48 5.81 5.77 -12.71
C VAL A 48 6.79 4.87 -11.95
N GLU A 49 7.76 5.45 -11.23
CA GLU A 49 8.72 4.68 -10.42
C GLU A 49 8.00 3.88 -9.32
N ILE A 50 7.13 4.55 -8.56
CA ILE A 50 6.37 3.92 -7.47
C ILE A 50 5.45 2.82 -8.01
N THR A 51 4.64 3.11 -9.03
CA THR A 51 3.71 2.13 -9.59
C THR A 51 4.41 0.93 -10.21
N SER A 52 5.58 1.14 -10.82
CA SER A 52 6.42 0.06 -11.33
C SER A 52 6.97 -0.82 -10.21
N TYR A 53 7.40 -0.21 -9.10
CA TYR A 53 7.80 -0.95 -7.89
C TYR A 53 6.65 -1.81 -7.37
N ILE A 54 5.49 -1.18 -7.16
CA ILE A 54 4.31 -1.83 -6.57
C ILE A 54 3.90 -3.06 -7.38
N ARG A 55 3.79 -2.92 -8.70
CA ARG A 55 3.34 -4.02 -9.57
C ARG A 55 4.36 -5.14 -9.73
N ALA A 56 5.65 -4.84 -9.64
CA ALA A 56 6.70 -5.81 -9.92
C ALA A 56 7.14 -6.62 -8.69
N LYS A 57 7.21 -5.98 -7.52
CA LYS A 57 7.97 -6.53 -6.40
C LYS A 57 7.54 -6.09 -5.00
N ILE A 58 6.35 -5.51 -4.84
CA ILE A 58 5.89 -5.15 -3.50
C ILE A 58 5.78 -6.40 -2.63
N GLU A 59 6.29 -6.33 -1.40
CA GLU A 59 6.18 -7.40 -0.43
C GLU A 59 4.92 -7.27 0.42
N PRO A 60 4.42 -8.37 1.04
CA PRO A 60 3.20 -8.31 1.82
C PRO A 60 3.22 -7.31 2.98
N GLU A 61 4.36 -7.17 3.66
CA GLU A 61 4.55 -6.18 4.73
C GLU A 61 4.40 -4.75 4.18
N GLU A 62 5.08 -4.46 3.07
CA GLU A 62 4.97 -3.17 2.38
C GLU A 62 3.55 -2.87 1.87
N ILE A 63 2.79 -3.90 1.48
CA ILE A 63 1.37 -3.74 1.14
C ILE A 63 0.60 -3.23 2.36
N VAL A 64 0.79 -3.85 3.52
CA VAL A 64 0.08 -3.48 4.76
C VAL A 64 0.45 -2.06 5.19
N ASP A 65 1.74 -1.74 5.21
CA ASP A 65 2.25 -0.42 5.61
C ASP A 65 1.74 0.67 4.65
N LEU A 66 1.90 0.46 3.34
CA LEU A 66 1.45 1.43 2.35
C LEU A 66 -0.07 1.59 2.33
N TRP A 67 -0.83 0.54 2.68
CA TRP A 67 -2.28 0.62 2.75
C TRP A 67 -2.77 1.62 3.79
N HIS A 68 -2.05 1.78 4.91
CA HIS A 68 -2.38 2.79 5.93
C HIS A 68 -2.17 4.22 5.45
N VAL A 69 -1.19 4.43 4.57
CA VAL A 69 -0.92 5.73 3.94
C VAL A 69 -1.96 6.03 2.86
N VAL A 70 -2.18 5.08 1.95
CA VAL A 70 -2.99 5.28 0.73
C VAL A 70 -4.49 5.19 0.99
N PHE A 71 -4.92 4.37 1.96
CA PHE A 71 -6.33 4.16 2.29
C PHE A 71 -6.58 4.39 3.79
N PRO A 72 -6.45 5.63 4.30
CA PRO A 72 -6.50 5.92 5.74
C PRO A 72 -7.86 5.62 6.40
N ALA A 73 -8.93 5.47 5.62
CA ALA A 73 -10.25 5.05 6.08
C ALA A 73 -10.38 3.52 6.29
N ASN A 74 -9.43 2.74 5.76
CA ASN A 74 -9.46 1.28 5.70
C ASN A 74 -8.30 0.67 6.51
N ARG A 75 -8.14 1.09 7.78
CA ARG A 75 -6.95 0.81 8.60
C ARG A 75 -6.78 -0.65 9.02
N ASN A 76 -7.88 -1.38 9.09
CA ASN A 76 -7.87 -2.76 9.59
C ASN A 76 -7.50 -3.70 8.44
N VAL A 77 -6.20 -3.72 8.12
CA VAL A 77 -5.59 -4.49 7.04
C VAL A 77 -4.54 -5.46 7.61
N CYS A 78 -4.51 -6.67 7.09
CA CYS A 78 -3.45 -7.65 7.36
C CYS A 78 -3.22 -8.53 6.13
N TYR A 79 -2.02 -9.11 6.05
CA TYR A 79 -1.73 -10.19 5.12
C TYR A 79 -1.90 -11.53 5.83
N ASP A 80 -2.69 -12.41 5.21
CA ASP A 80 -2.89 -13.79 5.62
C ASP A 80 -1.89 -14.65 4.83
N GLU A 81 -0.79 -15.06 5.49
CA GLU A 81 0.27 -15.84 4.85
C GLU A 81 -0.18 -17.25 4.46
N GLU A 82 -1.12 -17.84 5.19
CA GLU A 82 -1.62 -19.19 4.89
C GLU A 82 -2.45 -19.19 3.60
N GLU A 83 -3.31 -18.19 3.45
CA GLU A 83 -4.21 -18.06 2.30
C GLU A 83 -3.61 -17.22 1.15
N GLY A 84 -2.51 -16.50 1.41
CA GLY A 84 -1.84 -15.63 0.44
C GLY A 84 -2.66 -14.39 0.04
N VAL A 85 -3.52 -13.90 0.93
CA VAL A 85 -4.48 -12.81 0.65
C VAL A 85 -4.32 -11.62 1.60
N VAL A 86 -4.69 -10.44 1.10
CA VAL A 86 -4.83 -9.22 1.90
C VAL A 86 -6.27 -9.13 2.38
N ARG A 87 -6.48 -9.08 3.69
CA ARG A 87 -7.77 -8.85 4.32
C ARG A 87 -7.81 -7.40 4.78
N TYR A 88 -8.88 -6.67 4.48
CA TYR A 88 -9.03 -5.27 4.92
C TYR A 88 -10.46 -4.95 5.39
N ASN A 89 -10.63 -3.83 6.10
CA ASN A 89 -11.91 -3.40 6.71
C ASN A 89 -12.50 -4.43 7.68
N GLN A 90 -11.66 -5.05 8.50
CA GLN A 90 -12.18 -5.75 9.68
C GLN A 90 -12.80 -4.71 10.61
N GLU A 91 -14.01 -4.89 11.13
CA GLU A 91 -14.41 -4.17 12.35
C GLU A 91 -13.57 -4.81 13.48
N GLU A 92 -12.75 -4.04 14.19
CA GLU A 92 -11.89 -4.62 15.24
C GLU A 92 -12.72 -5.06 16.47
N PRO A 93 -12.29 -6.10 17.26
CA PRO A 93 -11.15 -6.99 17.03
C PRO A 93 -11.43 -8.49 17.28
N TRP A 94 -10.56 -9.32 16.70
CA TRP A 94 -10.31 -10.72 17.10
C TRP A 94 -9.59 -10.86 18.47
N TYR A 95 -9.85 -9.92 19.38
CA TYR A 95 -9.53 -9.98 20.80
C TYR A 95 -10.69 -9.41 21.63
N ALA A 96 -11.93 -9.76 21.29
CA ALA A 96 -13.03 -9.69 22.24
C ALA A 96 -13.06 -10.95 23.12
N GLU A 97 -11.93 -11.30 23.74
CA GLU A 97 -11.93 -12.11 24.97
C GLU A 97 -11.56 -11.21 26.13
N ARG A 98 -12.58 -10.62 26.76
CA ARG A 98 -12.81 -10.66 28.22
C ARG A 98 -14.11 -9.99 28.62
#